data_AF-A0A7X5N388-F1
#
_entry.id   AF-A0A7X5N388-F1
#
_cell.length_a   1.000
_cell.length_b   1.000
_cell.length_c   1.000
_cell.angle_alpha   90.00
_cell.angle_beta   90.00
_cell.angle_gamma   90.00
#
_symmetry.space_group_name_H-M   'P 1'
#
loop_
_entity.id
_entity.type
_entity.pdbx_description
1 polymer ?
#
loop_
_entity_poly.entity_id
_entity_poly.type
_entity_poly.pdbx_seq_one_letter_code
_entity_poly.pdbx_strand_id
1 'polypeptide(L)'
;DSLMVRLPNLQAQTRANDVLRQQLGENYTVALNLASTVPDWLAKLGGRPMVLGLDLVGGVHFAMQVDQKAALEKRLDGFAEDIRTTLRDGRIAYRSVERRGDN
;
A
#
# COMPACT_ATOMS: atom_id res chain seq x y z
N ASP A 1 10.70 1.12 29.35
CA ASP A 1 10.22 2.52 29.42
C ASP A 1 9.65 2.98 28.10
N SER A 2 8.59 3.79 28.15
CA SER A 2 7.93 4.38 26.98
C SER A 2 7.86 5.89 27.12
N LEU A 3 8.25 6.63 26.09
CA LEU A 3 8.17 8.09 26.03
C LEU A 3 7.05 8.50 25.07
N MET A 4 6.12 9.34 25.52
CA MET A 4 5.05 9.89 24.69
C MET A 4 5.26 11.38 24.47
N VAL A 5 5.32 11.79 23.21
CA VAL A 5 5.45 13.20 22.81
C VAL A 5 4.20 13.61 22.03
N ARG A 6 3.53 14.67 22.48
CA ARG A 6 2.37 15.24 21.77
C ARG A 6 2.83 16.32 20.82
N LEU A 7 2.34 16.26 19.58
CA LEU A 7 2.67 17.21 18.53
C LEU A 7 1.43 18.04 18.15
N PRO A 8 1.61 19.29 17.72
CA PRO A 8 0.50 20.24 17.58
C PRO A 8 -0.44 19.94 16.41
N ASN A 9 0.02 19.19 15.40
CA ASN A 9 -0.78 18.82 14.23
C ASN A 9 -0.28 17.51 13.60
N LEU A 10 -1.11 16.92 12.74
CA LEU A 10 -0.83 15.65 12.08
C LEU A 10 0.43 15.70 11.21
N GLN A 11 0.66 16.79 10.46
CA GLN A 11 1.85 16.92 9.62
C GLN A 11 3.15 16.91 10.43
N ALA A 12 3.18 17.59 11.56
CA ALA A 12 4.30 17.57 12.50
C ALA A 12 4.49 16.16 13.09
N GLN A 13 3.38 15.46 13.38
CA GLN A 13 3.42 14.07 13.87
C GLN A 13 4.02 13.09 12.87
N THR A 14 3.60 13.15 11.60
CA THR A 14 4.13 12.30 10.53
C THR A 14 5.60 12.59 10.28
N ARG A 15 5.98 13.88 10.11
CA ARG A 15 7.37 14.27 9.89
C ARG A 15 8.29 13.86 11.04
N ALA A 16 7.83 14.00 12.29
CA ALA A 16 8.58 13.54 13.45
C ALA A 16 8.73 12.01 13.46
N ASN A 17 7.67 11.26 13.09
CA ASN A 17 7.74 9.80 13.00
C ASN A 17 8.79 9.34 11.98
N ASP A 18 8.80 9.95 10.78
CA ASP A 18 9.74 9.60 9.71
C ASP A 18 11.21 9.82 10.14
N VAL A 19 11.50 10.97 10.75
CA VAL A 19 12.85 11.29 11.23
C VAL A 19 13.26 10.37 12.38
N LEU A 20 12.36 10.14 13.35
CA LEU A 20 12.65 9.30 14.50
C LEU A 20 12.85 7.83 14.11
N ARG A 21 12.09 7.31 13.14
CA ARG A 21 12.29 5.97 12.59
C ARG A 21 13.66 5.81 11.94
N GLN A 22 14.11 6.81 11.18
CA GLN A 22 15.43 6.78 10.54
C GLN A 22 16.56 6.86 11.57
N GLN A 23 16.41 7.66 12.62
CA GLN A 23 17.47 7.92 13.60
C GLN A 23 17.56 6.86 14.71
N LEU A 24 16.44 6.32 15.17
CA LEU A 24 16.41 5.37 16.29
C LEU A 24 16.66 3.92 15.85
N GLY A 25 16.60 3.63 14.55
CA GLY A 25 16.88 2.31 13.98
C GLY A 25 15.94 1.22 14.48
N GLU A 26 16.38 -0.04 14.42
CA GLU A 26 15.56 -1.20 14.80
C GLU A 26 15.43 -1.44 16.32
N ASN A 27 16.24 -0.74 17.12
CA ASN A 27 16.27 -0.92 18.58
C ASN A 27 15.06 -0.31 19.29
N TYR A 28 14.28 0.54 18.60
CA TYR A 28 13.12 1.22 19.16
C TYR A 28 11.93 1.17 18.20
N THR A 29 10.78 0.73 18.71
CA THR A 29 9.54 0.75 17.93
C THR A 29 8.88 2.12 18.01
N VAL A 30 8.90 2.87 16.91
CA VAL A 30 8.22 4.17 16.79
C VAL A 30 6.83 3.97 16.19
N ALA A 31 5.79 4.11 17.02
CA ALA A 31 4.39 3.98 16.64
C ALA A 31 3.65 5.33 16.71
N LEU A 32 2.85 5.64 15.69
CA LEU A 32 1.91 6.76 15.74
C LEU A 32 0.74 6.34 16.63
N ASN A 33 0.59 6.96 17.80
CA ASN A 33 -0.60 6.77 18.61
C ASN A 33 -1.60 7.88 18.26
N LEU A 34 -2.75 7.50 17.71
CA LEU A 34 -3.91 8.38 17.66
C LEU A 34 -4.48 8.47 19.08
N ALA A 35 -3.88 9.34 19.89
CA ALA A 35 -4.47 9.73 21.15
C ALA A 35 -5.90 10.25 20.90
N SER A 36 -6.82 9.97 21.84
CA SER A 36 -8.20 10.41 21.76
C SER A 36 -8.31 11.89 21.39
N THR A 37 -9.02 12.19 20.31
CA THR A 37 -9.32 13.57 19.87
C THR A 37 -10.41 14.23 20.71
N VAL A 38 -10.94 13.55 21.74
CA VAL A 38 -11.95 14.10 22.64
C VAL A 38 -11.29 15.04 23.64
N PRO A 39 -11.65 16.33 23.66
CA PRO A 39 -11.18 17.24 24.70
C PRO A 39 -11.65 16.78 26.09
N ASP A 40 -10.86 17.06 27.13
CA ASP A 40 -11.17 16.62 28.50
C ASP A 40 -12.57 17.06 28.98
N TRP A 41 -13.02 18.26 28.56
CA TRP A 41 -14.35 18.77 28.89
C TRP A 41 -15.48 17.96 28.23
N LEU A 42 -15.25 17.46 27.01
CA LEU A 42 -16.22 16.67 26.26
C LEU A 42 -16.24 15.21 26.74
N ALA A 43 -15.08 14.69 27.14
CA ALA A 43 -14.96 13.37 27.75
C ALA A 43 -15.75 13.28 29.06
N LYS A 44 -15.69 14.35 29.89
CA LYS A 44 -16.45 14.46 31.15
C LYS A 44 -17.97 14.47 30.94
N LEU A 45 -18.45 14.85 29.77
CA LEU A 45 -19.87 14.85 29.38
C LEU A 45 -20.30 13.55 28.68
N GLY A 46 -19.43 12.52 28.64
CA GLY A 46 -19.72 11.24 27.99
C GLY A 46 -19.45 11.23 26.48
N GLY A 47 -18.77 12.25 25.96
CA GLY A 47 -18.33 12.29 24.57
C GLY A 47 -17.37 11.15 24.26
N ARG A 48 -17.64 10.43 23.18
CA ARG A 48 -16.83 9.29 22.73
C ARG A 48 -15.90 9.71 21.59
N PRO A 49 -14.69 9.13 21.51
CA PRO A 49 -13.82 9.38 20.37
C PRO A 49 -14.50 8.95 19.07
N MET A 50 -14.53 9.84 18.08
CA MET A 50 -14.94 9.47 16.74
C MET A 50 -13.82 8.66 16.09
N VAL A 51 -14.20 7.51 15.52
CA VAL A 51 -13.33 6.76 14.62
C VAL A 51 -13.25 7.56 13.32
N LEU A 52 -12.20 8.36 13.18
CA LEU A 52 -11.97 9.15 11.99
C LEU A 52 -11.61 8.18 10.85
N GLY A 53 -12.29 8.32 9.71
CA GLY A 53 -11.99 7.52 8.51
C GLY A 53 -10.57 7.78 8.00
N LEU A 54 -10.07 6.87 7.16
CA LEU A 54 -8.71 6.91 6.58
C LEU A 54 -8.30 8.27 6.00
N ASP A 55 -9.26 9.01 5.44
CA ASP A 55 -9.09 10.34 4.84
C ASP A 55 -8.71 11.42 5.88
N LEU A 56 -9.20 11.29 7.11
CA LEU A 56 -8.95 12.23 8.21
C LEU A 56 -7.78 11.79 9.11
N VAL A 57 -7.39 10.51 9.04
CA VAL A 57 -6.29 9.92 9.82
C VAL A 57 -4.94 10.04 9.10
N GLY A 58 -4.93 10.40 7.82
CA GLY A 58 -3.71 10.46 7.02
C GLY A 58 -3.18 9.05 6.77
N GLY A 59 -3.91 8.28 5.97
CA GLY A 59 -3.44 7.01 5.45
C GLY A 59 -2.15 7.15 4.63
N VAL A 60 -1.32 6.10 4.67
CA VAL A 60 -0.14 5.95 3.83
C VAL A 60 -0.55 6.09 2.36
N HIS A 61 0.02 7.05 1.63
CA HIS A 61 -0.20 7.19 0.19
C HIS A 61 0.51 6.03 -0.52
N PHE A 62 -0.22 4.96 -0.81
CA PHE A 62 0.30 3.83 -1.56
C PHE A 62 0.14 4.10 -3.06
N ALA A 63 1.11 4.80 -3.66
CA ALA A 63 1.16 4.97 -5.10
C ALA A 63 1.58 3.64 -5.74
N MET A 64 0.61 2.82 -6.16
CA MET A 64 0.90 1.64 -6.97
C MET A 64 1.18 2.07 -8.41
N GLN A 65 2.46 2.20 -8.75
CA GLN A 65 2.87 2.35 -10.13
C GLN A 65 2.70 1.00 -10.83
N VAL A 66 1.64 0.86 -11.62
CA VAL A 66 1.45 -0.32 -12.47
C VAL A 66 2.43 -0.20 -13.64
N ASP A 67 3.42 -1.11 -13.70
CA ASP A 67 4.26 -1.24 -14.89
C ASP A 67 3.41 -1.76 -16.05
N GLN A 68 2.97 -0.85 -16.90
CA GLN A 68 2.14 -1.16 -18.06
C GLN A 68 2.87 -2.03 -19.07
N LYS A 69 4.21 -1.93 -19.16
CA LYS A 69 5.01 -2.76 -20.07
C LYS A 69 5.02 -4.20 -19.58
N ALA A 70 5.31 -4.41 -18.30
CA ALA A 70 5.27 -5.74 -17.70
C ALA A 70 3.86 -6.37 -17.76
N ALA A 71 2.81 -5.55 -17.58
CA ALA A 71 1.42 -6.01 -17.71
C ALA A 71 1.08 -6.41 -19.15
N LEU A 72 1.58 -5.67 -20.14
CA LEU A 72 1.39 -5.98 -21.56
C LEU A 72 2.13 -7.26 -21.95
N GLU A 73 3.39 -7.42 -21.55
CA GLU A 73 4.18 -8.63 -21.80
C GLU A 73 3.48 -9.87 -21.24
N LYS A 74 3.04 -9.79 -19.97
CA LYS A 74 2.33 -10.90 -19.33
C LYS A 74 1.02 -11.25 -20.04
N ARG A 75 0.31 -10.27 -20.62
CA ARG A 75 -0.88 -10.53 -21.43
C ARG A 75 -0.54 -11.22 -22.76
N LEU A 76 0.52 -10.78 -23.43
CA LEU A 76 0.98 -11.37 -24.68
C LEU A 76 1.44 -12.83 -24.48
N ASP A 77 2.16 -13.10 -23.40
CA ASP A 77 2.55 -14.46 -23.03
C ASP A 77 1.32 -15.33 -22.73
N GLY A 78 0.32 -14.77 -22.04
CA GLY A 78 -0.98 -15.43 -21.82
C GLY A 78 -1.67 -15.82 -23.12
N PHE A 79 -1.72 -14.92 -24.11
CA PHE A 79 -2.28 -15.25 -25.42
C PHE A 79 -1.53 -16.37 -26.14
N ALA A 80 -0.20 -16.44 -26.02
CA ALA A 80 0.58 -17.50 -26.65
C ALA A 80 0.27 -18.87 -26.03
N GLU A 81 0.06 -18.93 -24.71
CA GLU A 81 -0.38 -20.14 -24.00
C GLU A 81 -1.81 -20.54 -24.39
N ASP A 82 -2.73 -19.58 -24.47
CA ASP A 82 -4.12 -19.82 -24.86
C ASP A 82 -4.21 -20.39 -26.28
N ILE A 83 -3.41 -19.85 -27.21
CA ILE A 83 -3.31 -20.36 -28.59
C ILE A 83 -2.80 -21.79 -28.60
N ARG A 84 -1.75 -22.11 -27.83
CA ARG A 84 -1.24 -23.49 -27.72
C ARG A 84 -2.30 -24.45 -27.18
N THR A 85 -3.00 -24.05 -26.13
CA THR A 85 -4.07 -24.84 -25.52
C THR A 85 -5.20 -25.08 -26.51
N THR A 86 -5.65 -24.03 -27.20
CA THR A 86 -6.71 -24.12 -28.20
C THR A 86 -6.34 -25.03 -29.37
N LEU A 87 -5.11 -24.94 -29.89
CA LEU A 87 -4.64 -25.81 -30.98
C LEU A 87 -4.53 -27.26 -30.53
N ARG A 88 -4.08 -27.50 -29.28
CA ARG A 88 -4.00 -28.84 -28.68
C ARG A 88 -5.37 -29.47 -28.52
N ASP A 89 -6.33 -28.71 -27.99
CA ASP A 89 -7.71 -29.18 -27.79
C ASP A 89 -8.40 -29.46 -29.14
N GLY A 90 -8.12 -28.64 -30.15
CA GLY A 90 -8.58 -28.85 -31.53
C GLY A 90 -7.86 -29.99 -32.28
N ARG A 91 -6.89 -30.67 -31.67
CA ARG A 91 -6.01 -31.68 -32.31
C ARG A 91 -5.35 -31.18 -33.60
N ILE A 92 -5.09 -29.88 -33.69
CA ILE A 92 -4.42 -29.26 -34.83
C ILE A 92 -2.92 -29.40 -34.62
N ALA A 93 -2.24 -30.06 -35.56
CA ALA A 93 -0.79 -30.20 -35.51
C ALA A 93 -0.12 -28.83 -35.69
N TYR A 94 0.71 -28.43 -34.73
CA TYR A 94 1.52 -27.21 -34.79
C TYR A 94 3.00 -27.54 -34.51
N ARG A 95 3.92 -26.78 -35.11
CA ARG A 95 5.38 -26.97 -34.90
C ARG A 95 5.89 -26.20 -33.68
N SER A 96 5.51 -24.93 -33.56
CA SER A 96 5.75 -24.10 -32.37
C SER A 96 4.79 -22.90 -32.37
N VAL A 97 4.54 -22.35 -31.20
CA VAL A 97 3.88 -21.05 -31.01
C VAL A 97 4.84 -20.21 -30.19
N GLU A 98 5.55 -19.32 -30.87
CA GLU A 98 6.55 -18.44 -30.27
C GLU A 98 6.10 -17.00 -30.39
N ARG A 99 6.23 -16.25 -29.28
CA ARG A 99 6.10 -14.80 -29.31
C ARG A 99 7.32 -14.24 -30.03
N ARG A 100 7.14 -13.73 -31.25
CA ARG A 100 8.16 -12.90 -31.90
C ARG A 100 8.01 -11.48 -31.37
N GLY A 101 9.02 -11.00 -30.63
CA GLY A 101 9.09 -9.59 -30.27
C GLY A 101 9.49 -8.80 -31.50
N ASP A 102 8.57 -8.00 -32.04
CA ASP A 102 8.94 -6.95 -32.98
C ASP A 102 9.46 -5.74 -32.19
N ASN A 103 10.54 -5.13 -32.69
CA ASN A 103 11.22 -3.96 -32.10
C ASN A 103 10.28 -2.77 -31.89
#